data_AF-A0A7K1SJN1-F1
#
_entry.id   AF-A0A7K1SJN1-F1
#
_cell.length_a   1.000
_cell.length_b   1.000
_cell.length_c   1.000
_cell.angle_alpha   90.00
_cell.angle_beta   90.00
_cell.angle_gamma   90.00
#
_symmetry.space_group_name_H-M   'P 1'
#
loop_
_entity.id
_entity.type
_entity.pdbx_description
1 polymer ?
#
loop_
_entity_poly.entity_id
_entity_poly.type
_entity_poly.pdbx_seq_one_letter_code
_entity_poly.pdbx_strand_id
1 'polypeptide(L)'
;MQKTSSNYSYVTVINDYLRTKEDNPTIGLLLCKGNNQALAKYALAGITNPLSVADYQLTRAVPEDLKSQLPSIEDLEQELKNKGERLD
;
A
#
# COMPACT_ATOMS: atom_id res chain seq x y z
N MET A 1 28.90 -12.04 1.08
CA MET A 1 27.63 -12.17 0.35
C MET A 1 26.49 -12.12 1.36
N GLN A 2 25.90 -10.95 1.61
CA GLN A 2 24.59 -10.84 2.27
C GLN A 2 23.85 -9.67 1.63
N LYS A 3 23.02 -9.98 0.62
CA LYS A 3 21.96 -9.10 0.14
C LYS A 3 20.65 -9.83 0.38
N THR A 4 20.21 -9.86 1.63
CA THR A 4 18.86 -10.29 1.98
C THR A 4 18.00 -9.03 1.99
N SER A 5 17.35 -8.78 0.85
CA SER A 5 16.35 -7.73 0.66
C SER A 5 15.12 -8.03 1.53
N SER A 6 15.05 -7.45 2.72
CA SER A 6 13.83 -7.42 3.54
C SER A 6 12.82 -6.44 2.95
N ASN A 7 12.04 -6.86 1.94
CA ASN A 7 11.06 -6.00 1.25
C ASN A 7 9.58 -6.30 1.61
N TYR A 8 9.28 -6.95 2.73
CA TYR A 8 7.88 -7.24 3.12
C TYR A 8 7.61 -7.12 4.62
N SER A 9 7.85 -5.92 5.17
CA SER A 9 7.58 -5.64 6.58
C SER A 9 6.10 -5.33 6.84
N TYR A 10 5.44 -4.55 5.99
CA TYR A 10 4.13 -3.97 6.34
C TYR A 10 3.06 -5.00 6.70
N VAL A 11 2.71 -5.92 5.81
CA VAL A 11 1.65 -6.90 6.11
C VAL A 11 2.04 -7.85 7.26
N THR A 12 3.32 -8.18 7.37
CA THR A 12 3.84 -8.97 8.50
C THR A 12 3.63 -8.21 9.82
N VAL A 13 4.01 -6.94 9.87
CA VAL A 13 3.81 -6.06 11.03
C VAL A 13 2.32 -5.90 11.34
N ILE A 14 1.46 -5.73 10.34
CA ILE A 14 0.02 -5.65 10.56
C ILE A 14 -0.50 -6.97 11.16
N ASN A 15 -0.11 -8.11 10.60
CA ASN A 15 -0.51 -9.42 11.12
C ASN A 15 -0.03 -9.68 12.56
N ASP A 16 1.16 -9.20 12.90
CA ASP A 16 1.79 -9.48 14.20
C ASP A 16 1.33 -8.50 15.30
N TYR A 17 1.07 -7.24 14.95
CA TYR A 17 0.86 -6.16 15.94
C TYR A 17 -0.52 -5.53 15.92
N LEU A 18 -1.24 -5.55 14.79
CA LEU A 18 -2.53 -4.84 14.66
C LEU A 18 -3.72 -5.77 14.44
N ARG A 19 -3.51 -6.92 13.79
CA ARG A 19 -4.60 -7.84 13.45
C ARG A 19 -5.11 -8.55 14.71
N THR A 20 -6.42 -8.52 14.91
CA THR A 20 -7.14 -9.23 15.96
C THR A 20 -7.63 -10.60 15.47
N LYS A 21 -8.33 -11.37 16.32
CA LYS A 21 -8.84 -12.70 15.94
C LYS A 21 -10.09 -12.63 15.08
N GLU A 22 -10.81 -11.53 15.18
CA GLU A 22 -12.06 -11.26 14.48
C GLU A 22 -11.82 -10.68 13.08
N ASP A 23 -10.60 -10.21 12.81
CA ASP A 23 -10.21 -9.64 11.52
C ASP A 23 -10.02 -10.72 10.45
N ASN A 24 -10.35 -10.36 9.21
CA ASN A 24 -10.02 -11.17 8.04
C ASN A 24 -8.50 -11.19 7.79
N PRO A 25 -7.98 -12.17 7.02
CA PRO A 25 -6.57 -12.18 6.62
C PRO A 25 -6.15 -10.86 5.96
N THR A 26 -5.04 -10.27 6.43
CA THR A 26 -4.50 -9.03 5.84
C THR A 26 -4.13 -9.26 4.39
N ILE A 27 -4.64 -8.41 3.49
CA ILE A 27 -4.32 -8.44 2.06
C ILE A 27 -3.26 -7.38 1.80
N GLY A 28 -2.11 -7.80 1.28
CA GLY A 28 -1.11 -6.89 0.78
C GLY A 28 -1.42 -6.43 -0.64
N LEU A 29 -1.11 -5.17 -0.95
CA LEU A 29 -1.15 -4.61 -2.30
C LEU A 29 0.19 -3.95 -2.63
N LEU A 30 0.84 -4.42 -3.69
CA LEU A 30 2.04 -3.82 -4.25
C LEU A 30 1.68 -3.05 -5.52
N LEU A 31 1.86 -1.73 -5.49
CA LEU A 31 1.67 -0.85 -6.64
C LEU A 31 2.96 -0.80 -7.46
N CYS A 32 2.92 -1.29 -8.68
CA CYS A 32 4.05 -1.23 -9.62
C CYS A 32 3.80 -0.16 -10.68
N LYS A 33 4.81 0.66 -10.97
CA LYS A 33 4.75 1.62 -12.08
C LYS A 33 5.02 0.87 -13.37
N GLY A 34 3.96 0.52 -14.12
CA GLY A 34 4.07 -0.22 -15.36
C GLY A 34 4.07 -1.74 -15.18
N ASN A 35 3.89 -2.44 -16.30
CA ASN A 35 3.32 -3.78 -16.30
C ASN A 35 4.35 -4.92 -16.31
N ASN A 36 5.52 -4.78 -15.68
CA ASN A 36 6.47 -5.91 -15.57
C ASN A 36 6.08 -6.88 -14.45
N GLN A 37 4.91 -7.51 -14.63
CA GLN A 37 4.34 -8.48 -13.70
C GLN A 37 5.25 -9.67 -13.48
N ALA A 38 6.04 -10.07 -14.47
CA ALA A 38 6.99 -11.17 -14.34
C ALA A 38 8.04 -10.83 -13.29
N LEU A 39 8.70 -9.67 -13.42
CA LEU A 39 9.69 -9.22 -12.44
C LEU A 39 9.09 -9.04 -11.05
N ALA A 40 7.88 -8.47 -10.95
CA ALA A 40 7.18 -8.32 -9.69
C ALA A 40 6.90 -9.70 -9.06
N LYS A 41 6.31 -10.65 -9.80
CA LYS A 41 6.05 -12.01 -9.31
C LYS A 41 7.33 -12.73 -8.88
N TYR A 42 8.43 -12.59 -9.63
CA TYR A 42 9.73 -13.14 -9.26
C TYR A 42 10.31 -12.47 -8.00
N ALA A 43 10.17 -11.16 -7.84
CA ALA A 43 10.61 -10.46 -6.64
C ALA A 43 9.80 -10.87 -5.39
N LEU A 44 8.55 -11.29 -5.59
CA LEU A 44 7.68 -11.83 -4.54
C LEU A 44 7.83 -13.35 -4.36
N ALA A 45 8.59 -14.04 -5.21
CA ALA A 45 8.78 -15.47 -5.11
C ALA A 45 9.54 -15.80 -3.81
N GLY A 46 8.85 -16.37 -2.83
CA GLY A 46 9.36 -16.63 -1.49
C GLY A 46 8.62 -15.89 -0.36
N ILE A 47 7.70 -14.98 -0.69
CA ILE A 47 6.79 -14.36 0.29
C ILE A 47 5.59 -15.27 0.50
N THR A 48 5.31 -15.60 1.77
CA THR A 48 4.25 -16.52 2.18
C THR A 48 2.93 -15.81 2.50
N ASN A 49 2.98 -14.51 2.78
CA ASN A 49 1.80 -13.70 3.04
C ASN A 49 1.07 -13.37 1.72
N PRO A 50 -0.27 -13.29 1.73
CA PRO A 50 -1.04 -12.95 0.53
C PRO A 50 -0.77 -11.50 0.11
N LEU A 51 -0.03 -11.34 -0.99
CA LEU A 51 0.29 -10.04 -1.60
C LEU A 51 -0.14 -10.06 -3.08
N SER A 52 -0.98 -9.09 -3.45
CA SER A 52 -1.40 -8.88 -4.84
C SER A 52 -0.57 -7.77 -5.48
N VAL A 53 -0.28 -7.92 -6.77
CA VAL A 53 0.40 -6.90 -7.58
C VAL A 53 -0.62 -6.19 -8.44
N ALA A 54 -0.63 -4.85 -8.40
CA ALA A 54 -1.49 -4.02 -9.23
C ALA A 54 -0.66 -2.98 -9.98
N ASP A 55 -1.04 -2.70 -11.23
CA ASP A 55 -0.53 -1.55 -11.97
C ASP A 55 -1.36 -0.32 -11.60
N TYR A 56 -0.75 0.86 -11.69
CA TYR A 56 -1.44 2.12 -11.46
C TYR A 56 -1.20 3.10 -12.61
N GLN A 57 -2.25 3.79 -13.00
CA GLN A 57 -2.18 4.81 -14.03
C GLN A 57 -2.16 6.19 -13.36
N LEU A 58 -1.08 6.94 -13.56
CA LEU A 58 -1.04 8.35 -13.17
C LEU A 58 -1.80 9.16 -14.22
N THR A 59 -2.95 9.70 -13.84
CA THR A 59 -3.70 10.66 -14.64
C THR A 59 -3.35 12.08 -14.19
N ARG A 60 -3.30 13.03 -15.12
CA ARG A 60 -3.09 14.45 -14.79
C ARG A 60 -4.29 15.08 -14.08
N ALA A 61 -5.48 14.49 -14.24
CA ALA A 61 -6.70 14.93 -13.62
C ALA A 61 -7.47 13.73 -13.08
N VAL A 62 -8.16 13.93 -11.96
CA VAL A 62 -9.09 12.96 -11.39
C VAL A 62 -10.31 12.84 -12.32
N PRO A 63 -10.77 11.63 -12.65
CA PRO A 63 -12.01 11.40 -13.39
C PRO A 63 -13.22 12.12 -12.76
N GLU A 64 -14.11 12.70 -13.58
CA GLU A 64 -15.25 13.52 -13.10
C GLU A 64 -16.18 12.75 -12.15
N ASP A 65 -16.36 11.45 -12.38
CA ASP A 65 -17.16 10.54 -11.57
C ASP A 65 -16.59 10.30 -10.15
N LEU A 66 -15.28 10.52 -9.98
CA LEU A 66 -14.60 10.39 -8.69
C LEU A 66 -14.39 11.72 -7.99
N LYS A 67 -14.43 12.86 -8.69
CA LYS A 67 -14.14 14.17 -8.08
C LYS A 67 -15.03 14.52 -6.89
N SER A 68 -16.32 14.18 -6.95
CA SER A 68 -17.26 14.45 -5.86
C SER A 68 -17.10 13.50 -4.66
N GLN A 69 -16.39 12.39 -4.84
CA GLN A 69 -16.15 11.38 -3.81
C GLN A 69 -14.81 11.57 -3.10
N LEU A 70 -13.92 12.39 -3.66
CA LEU A 70 -12.63 12.69 -3.07
C LEU A 70 -12.73 13.94 -2.17
N PRO A 71 -11.97 13.96 -1.06
CA PRO A 71 -11.83 15.16 -0.24
C PRO A 71 -11.17 16.29 -1.05
N SER A 72 -11.36 17.54 -0.59
CA SER A 72 -10.65 18.67 -1.17
C SER A 72 -9.14 18.60 -0.85
N ILE A 73 -8.33 19.36 -1.59
CA ILE A 73 -6.89 19.43 -1.36
C ILE A 73 -6.63 20.02 0.04
N GLU A 74 -7.37 21.05 0.40
CA GLU A 74 -7.29 21.72 1.70
C GLU A 74 -7.60 20.74 2.84
N ASP A 75 -8.65 19.93 2.71
CA ASP A 75 -9.03 18.93 3.72
C ASP A 75 -7.92 17.88 3.90
N LEU A 76 -7.32 17.42 2.80
CA LEU A 76 -6.19 16.48 2.82
C LEU A 76 -4.97 17.07 3.52
N GLU A 77 -4.61 18.32 3.22
CA GLU A 77 -3.48 19.00 3.85
C GLU A 77 -3.69 19.15 5.36
N GLN A 78 -4.91 19.50 5.79
CA GLN A 78 -5.25 19.62 7.21
C GLN A 78 -5.18 18.26 7.91
N GLU A 79 -5.74 17.20 7.32
CA GLU A 79 -5.64 15.84 7.91
C GLU A 79 -4.20 15.38 8.06
N LEU A 80 -3.35 15.59 7.04
CA LEU A 80 -1.96 15.17 7.07
C LEU A 80 -1.15 15.93 8.11
N LYS A 81 -1.38 17.24 8.27
CA LYS A 81 -0.78 18.05 9.35
C LYS A 81 -1.21 17.51 10.72
N ASN A 82 -2.50 17.33 10.93
CA ASN A 82 -3.06 16.86 12.20
C ASN A 82 -2.60 15.44 12.59
N LYS A 83 -2.35 14.55 11.61
CA LYS A 83 -1.82 13.20 11.85
C LYS A 83 -0.30 13.19 12.08
N GLY A 84 0.44 14.11 11.49
CA GLY A 84 1.88 14.28 11.72
C GLY A 84 2.21 14.74 13.15
N GLU A 85 1.28 15.42 13.80
CA GLU A 85 1.41 15.95 15.18
C GLU A 85 0.97 14.97 16.28
N ARG A 86 0.62 13.72 15.95
CA ARG A 86 0.19 12.68 16.93
C ARG A 86 1.20 11.54 17.08
N LEU A 87 2.44 11.74 16.62
CA LEU A 87 3.54 10.78 16.72
C LEU A 87 4.65 11.35 17.61
N ASP A 88 4.29 11.69 18.84
CA ASP A 88 5.16 12.08 19.96
C ASP A 88 4.82 11.28 21.23
#